data_AF-A0A316GW72-F1
#
_entry.id   AF-A0A316GW72-F1
#
_cell.length_a   1.000
_cell.length_b   1.000
_cell.length_c   1.000
_cell.angle_alpha   90.00
_cell.angle_beta   90.00
_cell.angle_gamma   90.00
#
_symmetry.space_group_name_H-M   'P 1'
#
loop_
_entity.id
_entity.type
_entity.pdbx_description
1 polymer ?
#
loop_
_entity_poly.entity_id
_entity_poly.type
_entity_poly.pdbx_seq_one_letter_code
_entity_poly.pdbx_strand_id
1 'polypeptide(L)'
;MTSIFAFRTRSPDRDEDTDRARFERLARALDQLASEVEAEKAGIRSRYEAVSANAAFLVEAMDNDAATSRRAAEMDQLTEALKNCLRRIEVLGRQTEFVSGLRHSVDMFAAEGGKAVGEVAT
;
A
#
# COMPACT_ATOMS: atom_id res chain seq x y z
N MET A 1 -0.36 2.79 -61.93
CA MET A 1 -0.50 3.64 -60.72
C MET A 1 -0.51 2.73 -59.52
N THR A 2 0.59 2.65 -58.78
CA THR A 2 0.65 1.87 -57.54
C THR A 2 1.46 2.69 -56.55
N SER A 3 0.81 3.64 -55.88
CA SER A 3 1.41 4.27 -54.72
C SER A 3 1.36 3.23 -53.60
N ILE A 4 2.50 2.55 -53.43
CA ILE A 4 2.87 1.73 -52.29
C ILE A 4 2.41 2.46 -51.03
N PHE A 5 1.44 1.89 -50.32
CA PHE A 5 1.25 2.18 -48.91
C PHE A 5 2.57 1.81 -48.24
N ALA A 6 3.45 2.81 -48.08
CA ALA A 6 4.65 2.66 -47.30
C ALA A 6 4.19 2.43 -45.86
N PHE A 7 4.07 1.15 -45.49
CA PHE A 7 3.92 0.73 -44.12
C PHE A 7 5.14 1.30 -43.40
N ARG A 8 4.95 2.44 -42.72
CA ARG A 8 6.01 3.07 -41.93
C ARG A 8 6.20 2.18 -40.71
N THR A 9 7.03 1.16 -40.87
CA THR A 9 7.41 0.25 -39.79
C THR A 9 8.05 1.11 -38.70
N ARG A 10 7.41 1.13 -37.53
CA ARG A 10 7.93 1.84 -36.35
C ARG A 10 9.24 1.17 -35.92
N SER A 11 10.20 1.95 -35.44
CA SER A 11 11.49 1.41 -35.00
C SER A 11 11.30 0.60 -33.71
N PRO A 12 11.86 -0.62 -33.61
CA PRO A 12 11.80 -1.46 -32.41
C PRO A 12 12.20 -0.71 -31.13
N ASP A 13 13.28 0.07 -31.18
CA ASP A 13 13.76 0.89 -30.05
C ASP A 13 12.68 1.83 -29.48
N ARG A 14 11.82 2.39 -30.35
CA ARG A 14 10.74 3.29 -29.90
C ARG A 14 9.60 2.53 -29.25
N ASP A 15 9.37 1.29 -29.62
CA ASP A 15 8.37 0.45 -28.99
C ASP A 15 8.86 0.03 -27.60
N GLU A 16 10.12 -0.38 -27.48
CA GLU A 16 10.77 -0.67 -26.20
C GLU A 16 10.80 0.53 -25.25
N ASP A 17 11.15 1.72 -25.75
CA ASP A 17 11.09 2.96 -24.95
C ASP A 17 9.67 3.28 -24.47
N THR A 18 8.67 3.04 -25.34
CA THR A 18 7.26 3.25 -24.98
C THR A 18 6.82 2.28 -23.90
N ASP A 19 7.24 1.01 -24.00
CA ASP A 19 6.90 -0.02 -23.02
C ASP A 19 7.58 0.23 -21.68
N ARG A 20 8.87 0.60 -21.69
CA ARG A 20 9.59 1.01 -20.48
C ARG A 20 8.88 2.16 -19.78
N ALA A 21 8.49 3.21 -20.52
CA ALA A 21 7.76 4.35 -19.94
C ALA A 21 6.40 3.95 -19.33
N ARG A 22 5.69 2.98 -19.92
CA ARG A 22 4.43 2.46 -19.35
C ARG A 22 4.67 1.74 -18.03
N PHE A 23 5.66 0.87 -17.95
CA PHE A 23 5.98 0.12 -16.73
C PHE A 23 6.55 1.02 -15.63
N GLU A 24 7.39 2.00 -15.97
CA GLU A 24 7.86 3.00 -15.00
C GLU A 24 6.72 3.84 -14.40
N ARG A 25 5.68 4.13 -15.19
CA ARG A 25 4.50 4.84 -14.68
C ARG A 25 3.67 3.95 -13.75
N LEU A 26 3.50 2.68 -14.11
CA LEU A 26 2.79 1.71 -13.27
C LEU A 26 3.53 1.48 -11.94
N ALA A 27 4.85 1.31 -12.00
CA ALA A 27 5.75 1.24 -10.86
C ALA A 27 5.52 2.40 -9.88
N ARG A 28 5.62 3.64 -10.39
CA ARG A 28 5.41 4.85 -9.59
C ARG A 28 4.03 4.94 -8.96
N ALA A 29 2.98 4.50 -9.68
CA ALA A 29 1.63 4.48 -9.13
C ALA A 29 1.49 3.47 -7.97
N LEU A 30 2.14 2.31 -8.08
CA LEU A 30 2.14 1.31 -7.01
C LEU A 30 2.96 1.77 -5.80
N ASP A 31 4.11 2.40 -6.02
CA ASP A 31 4.94 2.97 -4.95
C ASP A 31 4.20 4.08 -4.20
N GLN A 32 3.49 4.94 -4.92
CA GLN A 32 2.63 5.98 -4.34
C GLN A 32 1.53 5.35 -3.48
N LEU A 33 0.80 4.36 -4.01
CA LEU A 33 -0.25 3.67 -3.27
C LEU A 33 0.30 2.98 -2.00
N ALA A 34 1.47 2.34 -2.08
CA ALA A 34 2.13 1.75 -0.92
C ALA A 34 2.45 2.80 0.15
N SER A 35 2.93 3.98 -0.26
CA SER A 35 3.22 5.09 0.66
C SER A 35 1.97 5.61 1.37
N GLU A 36 0.84 5.68 0.68
CA GLU A 36 -0.45 6.12 1.24
C GLU A 36 -0.97 5.13 2.28
N VAL A 37 -0.88 3.83 1.99
CA VAL A 37 -1.29 2.76 2.91
C VAL A 37 -0.43 2.77 4.18
N GLU A 38 0.89 2.92 4.04
CA GLU A 38 1.79 2.99 5.19
C GLU A 38 1.60 4.29 6.01
N ALA A 39 1.32 5.41 5.36
CA ALA A 39 0.98 6.65 6.05
C ALA A 39 -0.32 6.52 6.87
N GLU A 40 -1.37 5.89 6.32
CA GLU A 40 -2.61 5.63 7.05
C GLU A 40 -2.36 4.72 8.26
N LYS A 41 -1.60 3.64 8.06
CA LYS A 41 -1.23 2.68 9.10
C LYS A 41 -0.44 3.34 10.23
N ALA A 42 0.50 4.23 9.91
CA ALA A 42 1.24 5.03 10.90
C ALA A 42 0.30 5.94 11.70
N GLY A 43 -0.65 6.61 11.03
CA GLY A 43 -1.66 7.43 11.69
C GLY A 43 -2.59 6.62 12.62
N ILE A 44 -2.96 5.41 12.25
CA ILE A 44 -3.75 4.52 13.13
C ILE A 44 -2.93 4.01 14.30
N ARG A 45 -1.66 3.65 14.09
CA ARG A 45 -0.77 3.21 15.16
C ARG A 45 -0.59 4.30 16.23
N SER A 46 -0.37 5.55 15.81
CA SER A 46 -0.29 6.68 16.73
C SER A 46 -1.57 6.86 17.55
N ARG A 47 -2.75 6.73 16.91
CA ARG A 47 -4.04 6.75 17.63
C ARG A 47 -4.21 5.59 18.59
N TYR A 48 -3.81 4.38 18.19
CA TYR A 48 -3.84 3.20 19.05
C TYR A 48 -3.00 3.41 20.31
N GLU A 49 -1.77 3.92 20.17
CA GLU A 49 -0.87 4.22 21.28
C GLU A 49 -1.49 5.26 22.23
N ALA A 50 -2.07 6.33 21.70
CA ALA A 50 -2.74 7.35 22.51
C ALA A 50 -3.97 6.81 23.27
N VAL A 51 -4.82 6.01 22.60
CA VAL A 51 -6.00 5.39 23.23
C VAL A 51 -5.59 4.38 24.29
N SER A 52 -4.55 3.59 24.04
CA SER A 52 -3.99 2.61 24.98
C SER A 52 -3.45 3.28 26.25
N ALA A 53 -2.71 4.39 26.10
CA ALA A 53 -2.22 5.17 27.23
C ALA A 53 -3.39 5.72 28.08
N ASN A 54 -4.43 6.26 27.44
CA ASN A 54 -5.62 6.76 28.14
C ASN A 54 -6.36 5.64 28.88
N ALA A 55 -6.46 4.44 28.28
CA ALA A 55 -7.07 3.29 28.93
C ALA A 55 -6.29 2.85 30.17
N ALA A 56 -4.96 2.86 30.12
CA ALA A 56 -4.11 2.53 31.27
C ALA A 56 -4.33 3.51 32.44
N PHE A 57 -4.42 4.82 32.17
CA PHE A 57 -4.74 5.82 33.20
C PHE A 57 -6.14 5.64 33.79
N LEU A 58 -7.14 5.28 32.96
CA LEU A 58 -8.49 5.05 33.44
C LEU A 58 -8.56 3.84 34.39
N VAL A 59 -7.81 2.77 34.09
CA VAL A 59 -7.68 1.59 34.97
C VAL A 59 -7.05 1.97 36.31
N GLU A 60 -5.95 2.72 36.31
CA GLU A 60 -5.29 3.18 37.55
C GLU A 60 -6.18 4.11 38.40
N ALA A 61 -7.00 4.94 37.75
CA ALA A 61 -7.99 5.78 38.43
C ALA A 61 -9.18 4.98 39.00
N MET A 62 -9.55 3.86 38.38
CA MET A 62 -10.59 2.94 38.87
C MET A 62 -10.13 2.13 40.08
N ASP A 63 -8.86 1.72 40.13
CA ASP A 63 -8.30 1.01 41.29
C ASP A 63 -8.24 1.89 42.56
N ASN A 64 -8.15 3.22 42.37
CA ASN A 64 -8.04 4.18 43.47
C ASN A 64 -9.38 4.77 43.94
N ASP A 65 -10.51 4.57 43.24
CA ASP A 65 -11.76 5.28 43.52
C ASP A 65 -13.01 4.44 43.20
N ALA A 66 -13.84 4.19 44.22
CA ALA A 66 -14.99 3.27 44.19
C ALA A 66 -16.28 3.94 43.67
N ALA A 67 -16.29 4.43 42.43
CA ALA A 67 -17.48 4.88 41.70
C ALA A 67 -17.14 5.00 40.20
N THR A 68 -18.01 4.82 39.21
CA THR A 68 -19.40 4.38 39.05
C THR A 68 -19.55 4.13 37.53
N SER A 69 -20.59 3.42 37.09
CA SER A 69 -20.98 3.07 35.70
C SER A 69 -20.47 3.94 34.52
N ARG A 70 -20.29 5.25 34.67
CA ARG A 70 -19.68 6.13 33.66
C ARG A 70 -18.26 5.68 33.25
N ARG A 71 -17.40 5.32 34.20
CA ARG A 71 -16.03 4.86 33.88
C ARG A 71 -16.01 3.51 33.16
N ALA A 72 -16.98 2.64 33.46
CA ALA A 72 -17.16 1.39 32.72
C ALA A 72 -17.56 1.64 31.26
N ALA A 73 -18.47 2.59 31.01
CA ALA A 73 -18.84 2.98 29.65
C ALA A 73 -17.68 3.61 28.87
N GLU A 74 -16.83 4.41 29.54
CA GLU A 74 -15.60 4.96 28.93
C GLU A 74 -14.60 3.85 28.58
N MET A 75 -14.42 2.85 29.45
CA MET A 75 -13.57 1.68 29.19
C MET A 75 -14.07 0.85 27.99
N ASP A 76 -15.39 0.64 27.87
CA ASP A 76 -15.98 -0.06 26.73
C ASP A 76 -15.74 0.69 25.41
N GLN A 77 -15.87 2.03 25.42
CA GLN A 77 -15.59 2.87 24.26
C GLN A 77 -14.12 2.79 23.83
N LEU A 78 -13.19 2.85 24.79
CA LEU A 78 -11.75 2.71 24.53
C LEU A 78 -11.44 1.32 23.96
N THR A 79 -12.06 0.27 24.51
CA THR A 79 -11.90 -1.11 24.04
C THR A 79 -12.35 -1.26 22.58
N GLU A 80 -13.52 -0.73 22.24
CA GLU A 80 -14.02 -0.78 20.86
C GLU A 80 -13.15 0.06 19.90
N ALA A 81 -12.64 1.21 20.34
CA ALA A 81 -11.69 2.00 19.56
C ALA A 81 -10.38 1.23 19.28
N LEU A 82 -9.83 0.52 20.27
CA LEU A 82 -8.64 -0.31 20.10
C LEU A 82 -8.89 -1.48 19.13
N LYS A 83 -10.02 -2.19 19.27
CA LYS A 83 -10.41 -3.26 18.33
C LYS A 83 -10.55 -2.75 16.90
N ASN A 84 -11.14 -1.57 16.72
CA ASN A 84 -11.28 -0.95 15.39
C ASN A 84 -9.92 -0.60 14.78
N CYS A 85 -8.99 -0.07 15.58
CA CYS A 85 -7.63 0.20 15.13
C CYS A 85 -6.91 -1.08 14.69
N LEU A 86 -6.97 -2.15 15.48
CA LEU A 86 -6.33 -3.43 15.17
C LEU A 86 -6.89 -4.04 13.87
N ARG A 87 -8.22 -4.09 13.73
CA ARG A 87 -8.86 -4.59 12.49
C ARG A 87 -8.43 -3.80 11.27
N ARG A 88 -8.35 -2.47 11.38
CA ARG A 88 -7.93 -1.63 10.25
C ARG A 88 -6.44 -1.82 9.93
N ILE A 89 -5.57 -1.92 10.92
CA ILE A 89 -4.14 -2.22 10.72
C ILE A 89 -3.96 -3.55 9.98
N GLU A 90 -4.74 -4.58 10.34
CA GLU A 90 -4.69 -5.89 9.69
C GLU A 90 -5.09 -5.81 8.20
N VAL A 91 -6.15 -5.07 7.89
CA VAL A 91 -6.58 -4.81 6.50
C VAL A 91 -5.49 -4.06 5.73
N LEU A 92 -4.89 -3.03 6.31
CA LEU A 92 -3.82 -2.25 5.68
C LEU A 92 -2.55 -3.09 5.48
N GLY A 93 -2.26 -4.02 6.40
CA GLY A 93 -1.19 -5.01 6.25
C GLY A 93 -1.37 -5.86 4.99
N ARG A 94 -2.56 -6.44 4.81
CA ARG A 94 -2.88 -7.20 3.58
C ARG A 94 -2.81 -6.35 2.32
N GLN A 95 -3.26 -5.09 2.38
CA GLN A 95 -3.14 -4.17 1.24
C GLN A 95 -1.67 -3.90 0.88
N THR A 96 -0.81 -3.71 1.88
CA THR A 96 0.63 -3.49 1.69
C THR A 96 1.28 -4.70 1.01
N GLU A 97 1.01 -5.90 1.51
CA GLU A 97 1.51 -7.15 0.94
C GLU A 97 1.05 -7.32 -0.52
N PHE A 98 -0.22 -7.05 -0.79
CA PHE A 98 -0.79 -7.13 -2.14
C PHE A 98 -0.11 -6.15 -3.11
N VAL A 99 0.02 -4.87 -2.71
CA VAL A 99 0.65 -3.84 -3.55
C VAL A 99 2.13 -4.14 -3.77
N SER A 100 2.85 -4.59 -2.74
CA SER A 100 4.25 -5.01 -2.86
C SER A 100 4.41 -6.22 -3.78
N GLY A 101 3.52 -7.21 -3.69
CA GLY A 101 3.52 -8.36 -4.58
C GLY A 101 3.31 -7.95 -6.04
N LEU A 102 2.34 -7.07 -6.29
CA LEU A 102 2.07 -6.55 -7.63
C LEU A 102 3.25 -5.73 -8.17
N ARG A 103 3.89 -4.91 -7.33
CA ARG A 103 5.10 -4.15 -7.70
C ARG A 103 6.22 -5.07 -8.15
N HIS A 104 6.47 -6.14 -7.40
CA HIS A 104 7.47 -7.14 -7.73
C HIS A 104 7.13 -7.86 -9.05
N SER A 105 5.87 -8.25 -9.27
CA SER A 105 5.44 -8.84 -10.55
C SER A 105 5.65 -7.90 -11.73
N VAL A 106 5.41 -6.60 -11.56
CA VAL A 106 5.67 -5.59 -12.59
C VAL A 106 7.15 -5.47 -12.91
N ASP A 107 8.03 -5.47 -11.89
CA ASP A 107 9.48 -5.43 -12.09
C ASP A 107 10.00 -6.68 -12.82
N MET A 108 9.51 -7.87 -12.44
CA MET A 108 9.86 -9.12 -13.10
C MET A 108 9.43 -9.13 -14.56
N PHE A 109 8.19 -8.73 -14.86
CA PHE A 109 7.68 -8.65 -16.23
C PHE A 109 8.47 -7.66 -17.08
N ALA A 110 8.77 -6.48 -16.54
CA ALA A 110 9.55 -5.47 -17.24
C ALA A 110 10.99 -5.94 -17.52
N ALA A 111 11.60 -6.68 -16.58
CA ALA A 111 12.93 -7.26 -16.76
C ALA A 111 12.95 -8.41 -17.80
N GLU A 112 11.90 -9.24 -17.85
CA GLU A 112 11.78 -10.33 -18.82
C GLU A 112 11.52 -9.82 -20.25
N GLY A 113 10.66 -8.80 -20.41
CA GLY A 113 10.42 -8.14 -21.70
C GLY A 113 11.70 -7.54 -22.31
N GLY A 114 12.63 -7.05 -21.48
CA GLY A 114 13.94 -6.57 -21.93
C GLY A 114 14.93 -7.67 -22.33
N LYS A 115 14.76 -8.91 -21.86
CA LYS A 115 15.66 -10.03 -22.19
C LYS A 115 15.35 -10.68 -23.54
N ALA A 116 14.07 -10.74 -23.94
CA ALA A 116 13.66 -11.36 -25.19
C ALA A 116 14.21 -10.65 -26.46
N VAL A 117 14.53 -9.36 -26.36
CA VAL A 117 15.10 -8.58 -27.47
C VAL A 117 16.61 -8.86 -27.65
N GLY A 118 17.34 -9.09 -26.55
CA GLY A 118 18.79 -9.27 -26.59
C GLY A 118 19.27 -10.57 -27.24
N GLU A 119 18.42 -11.60 -27.28
CA GLU A 119 18.78 -12.93 -27.79
C GLU A 119 18.63 -13.06 -29.33
N VAL A 120 17.92 -12.13 -29.97
CA VAL A 120 17.71 -12.14 -31.44
C VAL A 120 18.82 -11.38 -32.18
N ALA A 121 19.71 -10.68 -31.47
CA ALA A 121 20.73 -9.80 -32.05
C ALA A 121 22.16 -10.39 -32.10
N THR A 122 22.35 -11.70 -31.93
CA THR A 122 23.68 -12.37 -32.03
C THR A 122 23.72 -13.33 -33.20
#